data_AF-A0A7F5RAH8-F1
#
_entry.id   AF-A0A7F5RAH8-F1
#
_cell.length_a   1.000
_cell.length_b   1.000
_cell.length_c   1.000
_cell.angle_alpha   90.00
_cell.angle_beta   90.00
_cell.angle_gamma   90.00
#
_symmetry.space_group_name_H-M   'P 1'
#
loop_
_entity.id
_entity.type
_entity.pdbx_description
1 polymer ?
#
loop_
_entity_poly.entity_id
_entity_poly.type
_entity_poly.pdbx_seq_one_letter_code
_entity_poly.pdbx_strand_id
1 'polypeptide(L)'
;MIIQDVPILPKRQSSCHENMSTVSGIASQHASYSIGGLSLFKLMVEDLSNYTTHSLNLTQNYSSTTICSEGSSFCCTFNVTINLDTASATNVVYKLVAFNGNRKLGTSTSGNQICGVVACLTDDILSCGQIRTLGSMIGVKFNSIIITGNFVNAPAGHTLPSTLTFSLTPIQNYRYCRTSGINEAQVNMNLTSPHDSIFAFGIFGRSFKRDGGSVGRSIATFNTICTVSVFFLTVLTVLQQKIIS
;
A
#
# COMPACT_ATOMS: atom_id res chain seq x y z
N MET A 1 24.85 -32.17 -3.38
CA MET A 1 23.38 -32.33 -3.36
C MET A 1 22.79 -31.14 -4.10
N ILE A 2 22.46 -31.32 -5.38
CA ILE A 2 21.94 -30.26 -6.25
C ILE A 2 20.42 -30.43 -6.24
N ILE A 3 19.70 -29.43 -5.74
CA ILE A 3 18.24 -29.39 -5.75
C ILE A 3 17.82 -29.17 -7.20
N GLN A 4 17.41 -30.23 -7.90
CA GLN A 4 17.00 -30.19 -9.31
C GLN A 4 15.49 -30.02 -9.52
N ASP A 5 14.68 -29.98 -8.47
CA ASP A 5 13.23 -29.89 -8.58
C ASP A 5 12.68 -28.55 -8.09
N VAL A 6 13.12 -27.45 -8.71
CA VAL A 6 12.37 -26.19 -8.63
C VAL A 6 11.37 -26.18 -9.79
N PRO A 7 10.05 -26.25 -9.54
CA PRO A 7 9.06 -26.17 -10.60
C PRO A 7 9.26 -24.87 -11.39
N ILE A 8 9.55 -25.01 -12.69
CA ILE A 8 9.61 -23.87 -13.60
C ILE A 8 8.18 -23.37 -13.75
N LEU A 9 7.85 -22.28 -13.06
CA LEU A 9 6.56 -21.62 -13.24
C LEU A 9 6.46 -21.16 -14.71
N PRO A 10 5.34 -21.44 -15.41
CA PRO A 10 5.12 -20.90 -16.74
C PRO A 10 5.23 -19.37 -16.68
N LYS A 11 5.82 -18.78 -17.73
CA LYS A 11 6.01 -17.33 -17.85
C LYS A 11 4.77 -16.58 -17.35
N ARG A 12 4.95 -15.63 -16.43
CA ARG A 12 3.89 -14.71 -15.99
C ARG A 12 3.19 -14.15 -17.23
N GLN A 13 1.89 -14.44 -17.38
CA GLN A 13 1.10 -13.87 -18.47
C GLN A 13 1.15 -12.34 -18.38
N SER A 14 1.48 -11.71 -19.50
CA SER A 14 1.70 -10.27 -19.63
C SER A 14 0.42 -9.48 -19.91
N SER A 15 -0.74 -10.14 -19.89
CA SER A 15 -2.01 -9.54 -20.28
C SER A 15 -3.08 -9.82 -19.22
N CYS A 16 -3.72 -8.74 -18.77
CA CYS A 16 -4.86 -8.76 -17.87
C CYS A 16 -6.12 -9.21 -18.62
N HIS A 17 -6.09 -10.34 -19.35
CA HIS A 17 -7.31 -10.89 -19.90
C HIS A 17 -8.23 -11.36 -18.78
N GLU A 18 -9.54 -11.25 -19.01
CA GLU A 18 -10.62 -11.51 -18.05
C GLU A 18 -10.62 -12.92 -17.45
N ASN A 19 -9.79 -13.82 -17.97
CA ASN A 19 -9.61 -15.17 -17.47
C ASN A 19 -8.12 -15.38 -17.12
N MET A 20 -7.87 -15.96 -15.93
CA MET A 20 -6.56 -16.27 -15.29
C MET A 20 -5.99 -15.12 -14.41
N SER A 21 -5.74 -15.27 -13.10
CA SER A 21 -5.57 -16.44 -12.23
C SER A 21 -6.41 -16.26 -10.97
N THR A 22 -7.36 -17.17 -10.69
CA THR A 22 -7.81 -17.38 -9.32
C THR A 22 -6.71 -18.16 -8.62
N VAL A 23 -6.20 -17.67 -7.49
CA VAL A 23 -5.46 -18.56 -6.59
C VAL A 23 -6.52 -19.42 -5.91
N SER A 24 -6.98 -20.46 -6.62
CA SER A 24 -7.91 -21.44 -6.09
C SER A 24 -7.14 -22.38 -5.16
N GLY A 25 -6.89 -21.90 -3.95
CA GLY A 25 -6.55 -22.78 -2.83
C GLY A 25 -7.73 -23.71 -2.54
N ILE A 26 -7.42 -24.95 -2.20
CA ILE A 26 -8.37 -25.94 -1.68
C ILE A 26 -9.27 -25.25 -0.66
N ALA A 27 -10.58 -25.43 -0.78
CA ALA A 27 -11.57 -24.89 0.16
C ALA A 27 -11.17 -25.28 1.59
N SER A 28 -10.54 -24.37 2.31
CA SER A 28 -10.38 -24.47 3.75
C SER A 28 -11.79 -24.33 4.30
N GLN A 29 -12.33 -25.44 4.80
CA GLN A 29 -13.50 -25.40 5.65
C GLN A 29 -13.30 -24.29 6.70
N HIS A 30 -14.36 -23.52 6.95
CA HIS A 30 -14.45 -22.57 8.05
C HIS A 30 -14.36 -23.33 9.38
N ALA A 31 -13.15 -23.78 9.73
CA ALA A 31 -12.79 -24.01 11.10
C ALA A 31 -12.19 -22.69 11.57
N SER A 32 -12.86 -22.05 12.54
CA SER A 32 -12.26 -21.06 13.41
C SER A 32 -11.11 -21.72 14.17
N TYR A 33 -10.00 -21.92 13.49
CA TYR A 33 -8.77 -22.42 14.07
C TYR A 33 -8.19 -21.26 14.88
N SER A 34 -8.50 -21.25 16.17
CA SER A 34 -7.63 -20.62 17.15
C SER A 34 -6.29 -21.34 17.01
N ILE A 35 -5.37 -20.77 16.22
CA ILE A 35 -3.98 -21.21 16.26
C ILE A 35 -3.47 -20.77 17.63
N GLY A 36 -3.60 -21.67 18.61
CA GLY A 36 -2.97 -21.51 19.91
C GLY A 36 -1.50 -21.16 19.69
N GLY A 37 -1.06 -20.02 20.22
CA GLY A 37 0.32 -19.54 20.06
C GLY A 37 0.52 -18.40 19.05
N LEU A 38 -0.52 -17.88 18.38
CA LEU A 38 -0.40 -16.59 17.67
C LEU A 38 0.13 -15.46 18.57
N SER A 39 -0.25 -15.47 19.85
CA SER A 39 0.27 -14.57 20.87
C SER A 39 1.77 -14.74 21.17
N LEU A 40 2.37 -15.88 20.79
CA LEU A 40 3.80 -16.16 20.93
C LEU A 40 4.58 -15.73 19.67
N PHE A 41 3.91 -15.45 18.55
CA PHE A 41 4.56 -15.00 17.33
C PHE A 41 4.84 -13.50 17.41
N LYS A 42 6.12 -13.14 17.62
CA LYS A 42 6.54 -11.74 17.61
C LYS A 42 6.54 -11.20 16.19
N LEU A 43 5.46 -10.51 15.83
CA LEU A 43 5.38 -9.78 14.57
C LEU A 43 6.39 -8.63 14.55
N MET A 44 7.13 -8.54 13.45
CA MET A 44 7.83 -7.30 13.12
C MET A 44 6.80 -6.35 12.51
N VAL A 45 6.35 -5.39 13.30
CA VAL A 45 5.38 -4.38 12.88
C VAL A 45 6.08 -3.36 12.00
N GLU A 46 5.49 -3.07 10.84
CA GLU A 46 5.98 -2.03 9.94
C GLU A 46 5.81 -0.66 10.62
N ASP A 47 6.86 0.16 10.58
CA ASP A 47 6.76 1.56 10.98
C ASP A 47 6.08 2.36 9.86
N LEU A 48 4.83 2.74 10.12
CA LEU A 48 4.01 3.51 9.19
C LEU A 48 4.12 5.04 9.37
N SER A 49 5.02 5.53 10.23
CA SER A 49 5.17 6.97 10.51
C SER A 49 5.40 7.83 9.26
N ASN A 50 6.11 7.29 8.28
CA ASN A 50 6.40 7.97 7.01
C ASN A 50 5.34 7.74 5.93
N TYR A 51 4.26 7.04 6.20
CA TYR A 51 3.19 6.80 5.23
C TYR A 51 2.21 7.96 5.27
N THR A 52 1.56 8.21 4.13
CA THR A 52 0.33 9.00 4.12
C THR A 52 -0.83 8.06 4.39
N THR A 53 -1.67 8.40 5.36
CA THR A 53 -2.76 7.53 5.80
C THR A 53 -4.11 8.24 5.80
N HIS A 54 -5.17 7.46 5.62
CA HIS A 54 -6.54 7.93 5.69
C HIS A 54 -7.40 6.86 6.38
N SER A 55 -8.11 7.23 7.44
CA SER A 55 -9.00 6.30 8.13
C SER A 55 -10.21 5.98 7.26
N LEU A 56 -10.52 4.70 7.09
CA LEU A 56 -11.68 4.26 6.35
C LEU A 56 -12.94 4.51 7.20
N ASN A 57 -13.92 5.20 6.64
CA ASN A 57 -15.18 5.45 7.33
C ASN A 57 -16.06 4.18 7.34
N LEU A 58 -16.17 3.53 8.49
CA LEU A 58 -16.96 2.30 8.67
C LEU A 58 -18.46 2.56 8.88
N THR A 59 -18.91 3.81 8.85
CA THR A 59 -20.35 4.17 8.92
C THR A 59 -21.02 4.24 7.55
N GLN A 60 -20.24 4.13 6.47
CA GLN A 60 -20.72 4.17 5.09
C GLN A 60 -20.42 2.84 4.39
N ASN A 61 -21.35 2.37 3.57
CA ASN A 61 -21.18 1.10 2.86
C ASN A 61 -20.13 1.17 1.76
N TYR A 62 -19.84 2.36 1.24
CA TYR A 62 -18.93 2.59 0.12
C TYR A 62 -18.02 3.79 0.39
N SER A 63 -16.76 3.67 -0.01
CA SER A 63 -15.76 4.73 0.06
C SER A 63 -14.89 4.69 -1.20
N SER A 64 -14.70 5.85 -1.83
CA SER A 64 -13.78 6.07 -2.94
C SER A 64 -12.80 7.18 -2.57
N THR A 65 -11.54 6.82 -2.39
CA THR A 65 -10.51 7.75 -1.90
C THR A 65 -9.23 7.58 -2.69
N THR A 66 -8.63 8.69 -3.10
CA THR A 66 -7.25 8.70 -3.61
C THR A 66 -6.35 9.37 -2.58
N ILE A 67 -5.27 8.69 -2.20
CA ILE A 67 -4.24 9.22 -1.30
C ILE A 67 -2.89 9.19 -2.02
N CYS A 68 -2.13 10.27 -1.85
CA CYS A 68 -0.80 10.41 -2.43
C CYS A 68 0.24 10.37 -1.33
N SER A 69 1.35 9.69 -1.57
CA SER A 69 2.50 9.75 -0.65
C SER A 69 3.01 11.18 -0.62
N GLU A 70 2.97 11.78 0.56
CA GLU A 70 3.33 13.18 0.79
C GLU A 70 4.70 13.52 0.20
N GLY A 71 4.78 14.66 -0.48
CA GLY A 71 5.99 15.10 -1.16
C GLY A 71 6.29 14.38 -2.47
N SER A 72 5.40 13.52 -2.99
CA SER A 72 5.61 12.82 -4.26
C SER A 72 4.36 12.76 -5.14
N SER A 73 4.54 12.44 -6.42
CA SER A 73 3.43 12.20 -7.37
C SER A 73 2.83 10.79 -7.28
N PHE A 74 3.34 9.93 -6.39
CA PHE A 74 2.86 8.56 -6.26
C PHE A 74 1.54 8.54 -5.48
N CYS A 75 0.47 8.11 -6.15
CA CYS A 75 -0.88 8.05 -5.59
C CYS A 75 -1.49 6.66 -5.73
N CYS A 76 -2.36 6.35 -4.78
CA CYS A 76 -3.11 5.11 -4.66
C CYS A 76 -4.60 5.45 -4.60
N THR A 77 -5.40 4.86 -5.48
CA THR A 77 -6.86 4.99 -5.49
C THR A 77 -7.48 3.73 -4.92
N PHE A 78 -8.40 3.91 -3.98
CA PHE A 78 -9.10 2.86 -3.24
C PHE A 78 -10.59 2.99 -3.49
N ASN A 79 -11.22 1.92 -3.96
CA ASN A 79 -12.68 1.75 -3.94
C ASN A 79 -13.01 0.60 -3.01
N VAL A 80 -13.70 0.88 -1.91
CA VAL A 80 -13.96 -0.07 -0.84
C VAL A 80 -15.45 -0.13 -0.58
N THR A 81 -15.99 -1.34 -0.53
CA THR A 81 -17.37 -1.61 -0.14
C THR A 81 -17.37 -2.56 1.06
N ILE A 82 -18.10 -2.21 2.11
CA ILE A 82 -18.20 -2.97 3.35
C ILE A 82 -19.64 -3.37 3.67
N ASN A 83 -19.80 -4.44 4.44
CA ASN A 83 -21.06 -4.79 5.07
C ASN A 83 -21.20 -4.04 6.40
N LEU A 84 -22.20 -3.15 6.47
CA LEU A 84 -22.45 -2.30 7.64
C LEU A 84 -22.92 -3.07 8.88
N ASP A 85 -23.55 -4.23 8.72
CA ASP A 85 -24.01 -5.05 9.85
C ASP A 85 -22.80 -5.54 10.67
N THR A 86 -21.71 -5.90 10.00
CA THR A 86 -20.45 -6.28 10.65
C THR A 86 -19.64 -5.09 11.16
N ALA A 87 -19.86 -3.89 10.61
CA ALA A 87 -19.14 -2.69 11.00
C ALA A 87 -19.45 -2.26 12.45
N SER A 88 -20.71 -2.43 12.89
CA SER A 88 -21.13 -2.08 14.26
C SER A 88 -20.50 -2.96 15.34
N ALA A 89 -20.03 -4.15 14.99
CA ALA A 89 -19.42 -5.12 15.91
C ALA A 89 -17.88 -5.13 15.87
N THR A 90 -17.27 -4.32 14.98
CA THR A 90 -15.81 -4.30 14.81
C THR A 90 -15.10 -3.78 16.06
N ASN A 91 -13.90 -4.32 16.33
CA ASN A 91 -13.00 -3.80 17.38
C ASN A 91 -11.63 -3.38 16.83
N VAL A 92 -11.57 -3.17 15.51
CA VAL A 92 -10.41 -2.67 14.77
C VAL A 92 -10.78 -1.45 13.93
N VAL A 93 -9.78 -0.63 13.66
CA VAL A 93 -9.85 0.50 12.71
C VAL A 93 -9.13 0.08 11.43
N TYR A 94 -9.63 0.53 10.28
CA TYR A 94 -8.98 0.33 9.00
C TYR A 94 -8.39 1.63 8.47
N LYS A 95 -7.14 1.59 8.00
CA LYS A 95 -6.48 2.72 7.34
C LYS A 95 -6.08 2.36 5.92
N LEU A 96 -6.32 3.30 5.02
CA LEU A 96 -5.73 3.34 3.68
C LEU A 96 -4.33 3.93 3.80
N VAL A 97 -3.34 3.34 3.16
CA VAL A 97 -1.94 3.78 3.23
C VAL A 97 -1.31 3.91 1.85
N ALA A 98 -0.54 4.99 1.67
CA ALA A 98 0.28 5.24 0.50
C ALA A 98 1.69 5.66 0.93
N PHE A 99 2.71 5.07 0.31
CA PHE A 99 4.11 5.40 0.59
C PHE A 99 4.96 5.32 -0.65
N ASN A 100 5.84 6.29 -0.82
CA ASN A 100 6.89 6.31 -1.83
C ASN A 100 8.16 6.84 -1.19
N GLY A 101 9.17 5.98 -1.04
CA GLY A 101 10.38 6.35 -0.34
C GLY A 101 11.27 5.17 -0.03
N ASN A 102 12.09 5.33 1.00
CA ASN A 102 13.11 4.39 1.42
C ASN A 102 12.82 3.88 2.82
N ARG A 103 12.84 2.56 2.99
CA ARG A 103 12.66 1.91 4.29
C ARG A 103 13.87 1.08 4.64
N LYS A 104 14.17 0.98 5.94
CA LYS A 104 15.25 0.14 6.45
C LYS A 104 14.85 -1.34 6.36
N LEU A 105 15.74 -2.16 5.82
CA LEU A 105 15.63 -3.62 5.79
C LEU A 105 16.94 -4.19 6.35
N GLY A 106 16.93 -4.53 7.63
CA GLY A 106 18.16 -4.91 8.35
C GLY A 106 19.17 -3.76 8.36
N THR A 107 20.35 -3.97 7.78
CA THR A 107 21.42 -2.97 7.66
C THR A 107 21.36 -2.16 6.37
N SER A 108 20.51 -2.53 5.42
CA SER A 108 20.37 -1.84 4.13
C SER A 108 19.08 -1.02 4.08
N THR A 109 18.97 -0.15 3.07
CA THR A 109 17.73 0.55 2.76
C THR A 109 17.22 0.12 1.40
N SER A 110 15.90 0.01 1.28
CA SER A 110 15.22 -0.36 0.06
C SER A 110 14.26 0.73 -0.37
N GLY A 111 14.21 0.98 -1.68
CA GLY A 111 13.22 1.85 -2.31
C GLY A 111 11.90 1.13 -2.49
N ASN A 112 10.80 1.71 -1.99
CA ASN A 112 9.48 1.12 -2.02
C ASN A 112 8.42 2.10 -2.51
N GLN A 113 7.36 1.54 -3.09
CA GLN A 113 6.09 2.16 -3.46
C GLN A 113 4.99 1.25 -2.94
N ILE A 114 4.14 1.72 -2.04
CA ILE A 114 3.18 0.86 -1.33
C ILE A 114 1.80 1.50 -1.37
N CYS A 115 0.80 0.70 -1.71
CA CYS A 115 -0.62 1.02 -1.53
C CYS A 115 -1.26 -0.09 -0.70
N GLY A 116 -2.06 0.21 0.32
CA GLY A 116 -2.71 -0.86 1.09
C GLY A 116 -3.86 -0.42 1.98
N VAL A 117 -4.68 -1.39 2.36
CA VAL A 117 -5.65 -1.32 3.45
C VAL A 117 -5.07 -2.13 4.61
N VAL A 118 -4.93 -1.52 5.78
CA VAL A 118 -4.33 -2.15 6.97
C VAL A 118 -5.25 -2.03 8.18
N ALA A 119 -5.29 -3.07 9.00
CA ALA A 119 -6.00 -3.08 10.27
C ALA A 119 -5.13 -2.50 11.39
N CYS A 120 -5.77 -1.79 12.31
CA CYS A 120 -5.17 -1.11 13.44
C CYS A 120 -6.00 -1.38 14.71
N LEU A 121 -5.34 -1.44 15.86
CA LEU A 121 -6.03 -1.67 17.14
C LEU A 121 -6.79 -0.43 17.62
N THR A 122 -6.31 0.74 17.25
CA THR A 122 -6.88 2.06 17.55
C THR A 122 -6.76 2.96 16.32
N ASP A 123 -7.23 4.20 16.41
CA ASP A 123 -7.03 5.18 15.34
C ASP A 123 -5.59 5.72 15.28
N ASP A 124 -4.73 5.37 16.24
CA ASP A 124 -3.30 5.66 16.17
C ASP A 124 -2.62 4.80 15.10
N ILE A 125 -1.84 5.44 14.21
CA ILE A 125 -1.07 4.79 13.16
C ILE A 125 -0.05 3.79 13.70
N LEU A 126 0.50 4.02 14.89
CA LEU A 126 1.46 3.11 15.53
C LEU A 126 0.81 1.79 15.97
N SER A 127 -0.51 1.76 16.06
CA SER A 127 -1.27 0.55 16.40
C SER A 127 -1.57 -0.34 15.18
N CYS A 128 -1.28 0.14 13.97
CA CYS A 128 -1.50 -0.61 12.75
C CYS A 128 -0.52 -1.75 12.61
N GLY A 129 -0.99 -2.91 12.14
CA GLY A 129 -0.15 -4.11 12.05
C GLY A 129 0.18 -4.76 13.40
N GLN A 130 -0.42 -4.30 14.51
CA GLN A 130 -0.37 -4.96 15.80
C GLN A 130 -1.52 -5.96 15.94
N ILE A 131 -1.26 -7.08 16.62
CA ILE A 131 -2.28 -8.07 16.99
C ILE A 131 -2.62 -7.93 18.47
N ARG A 132 -3.88 -8.16 18.85
CA ARG A 132 -4.26 -8.22 20.27
C ARG A 132 -3.64 -9.48 20.89
N THR A 133 -2.88 -9.30 21.96
CA THR A 133 -2.32 -10.42 22.74
C THR A 133 -3.37 -11.13 23.59
N LEU A 134 -4.46 -10.42 23.93
CA LEU A 134 -5.61 -10.92 24.66
C LEU A 134 -6.90 -10.54 23.90
N GLY A 135 -7.75 -11.53 23.63
CA GLY A 135 -9.00 -11.37 22.88
C GLY A 135 -8.85 -11.54 21.37
N SER A 136 -9.99 -11.67 20.68
CA SER A 136 -10.04 -11.84 19.22
C SER A 136 -10.10 -10.48 18.51
N MET A 137 -9.44 -10.38 17.36
CA MET A 137 -9.69 -9.26 16.43
C MET A 137 -10.98 -9.55 15.67
N ILE A 138 -11.92 -8.60 15.72
CA ILE A 138 -13.22 -8.66 15.07
C ILE A 138 -13.20 -7.54 14.04
N GLY A 139 -13.17 -7.93 12.76
CA GLY A 139 -13.06 -7.02 11.63
C GLY A 139 -14.40 -6.79 10.96
N VAL A 140 -14.38 -5.98 9.91
CA VAL A 140 -15.55 -5.81 9.04
C VAL A 140 -15.46 -6.78 7.87
N LYS A 141 -16.63 -7.19 7.36
CA LYS A 141 -16.70 -7.92 6.10
C LYS A 141 -16.60 -6.93 4.94
N PHE A 142 -15.56 -7.06 4.14
CA PHE A 142 -15.41 -6.33 2.89
C PHE A 142 -16.14 -7.07 1.79
N ASN A 143 -17.07 -6.39 1.12
CA ASN A 143 -17.72 -6.91 -0.09
C ASN A 143 -16.77 -6.78 -1.30
N SER A 144 -16.04 -5.67 -1.37
CA SER A 144 -15.03 -5.44 -2.39
C SER A 144 -13.95 -4.49 -1.88
N ILE A 145 -12.71 -4.76 -2.25
CA ILE A 145 -11.62 -3.78 -2.18
C ILE A 145 -11.00 -3.74 -3.57
N ILE A 146 -10.81 -2.55 -4.12
CA ILE A 146 -10.09 -2.33 -5.37
C ILE A 146 -9.03 -1.27 -5.09
N ILE A 147 -7.78 -1.60 -5.37
CA ILE A 147 -6.62 -0.73 -5.23
C ILE A 147 -5.99 -0.55 -6.60
N THR A 148 -5.80 0.70 -7.01
CA THR A 148 -5.10 1.05 -8.24
C THR A 148 -3.98 2.04 -7.95
N GLY A 149 -2.83 1.89 -8.61
CA GLY A 149 -1.73 2.85 -8.51
C GLY A 149 -0.77 2.71 -9.69
N ASN A 150 0.07 3.72 -9.89
CA ASN A 150 1.10 3.72 -10.92
C ASN A 150 2.48 3.52 -10.27
N PHE A 151 3.14 2.45 -10.66
CA PHE A 151 4.40 1.99 -10.05
C PHE A 151 5.55 2.06 -11.04
N VAL A 152 6.78 2.07 -10.54
CA VAL A 152 7.98 2.03 -11.38
C VAL A 152 7.96 0.78 -12.29
N ASN A 153 8.22 1.00 -13.56
CA ASN A 153 8.28 -0.06 -14.57
C ASN A 153 9.47 -1.01 -14.39
N ALA A 154 9.34 -2.22 -14.94
CA ALA A 154 10.49 -3.10 -15.11
C ALA A 154 11.47 -2.50 -16.14
N PRO A 155 12.79 -2.74 -16.03
CA PRO A 155 13.46 -3.51 -14.98
C PRO A 155 13.73 -2.71 -13.69
N ALA A 156 13.44 -1.40 -13.66
CA ALA A 156 13.77 -0.52 -12.53
C ALA A 156 12.90 -0.74 -11.28
N GLY A 157 11.79 -1.47 -11.41
CA GLY A 157 10.88 -1.77 -10.31
C GLY A 157 10.08 -3.04 -10.52
N HIS A 158 9.58 -3.56 -9.41
CA HIS A 158 8.78 -4.78 -9.35
C HIS A 158 7.65 -4.63 -8.35
N THR A 159 6.51 -5.25 -8.61
CA THR A 159 5.34 -5.18 -7.74
C THR A 159 4.80 -6.58 -7.43
N LEU A 160 4.29 -6.73 -6.20
CA LEU A 160 3.79 -7.98 -5.65
C LEU A 160 2.52 -7.69 -4.83
N PRO A 161 1.53 -8.59 -4.85
CA PRO A 161 0.45 -8.53 -3.88
C PRO A 161 0.97 -8.84 -2.47
N SER A 162 0.43 -8.15 -1.47
CA SER A 162 0.67 -8.38 -0.05
C SER A 162 -0.68 -8.52 0.64
N THR A 163 -0.98 -9.72 1.13
CA THR A 163 -2.28 -10.05 1.72
C THR A 163 -2.10 -10.85 3.00
N LEU A 164 -2.86 -10.52 4.03
CA LEU A 164 -2.83 -11.21 5.31
C LEU A 164 -4.19 -11.15 6.00
N THR A 165 -4.63 -12.26 6.58
CA THR A 165 -5.79 -12.33 7.48
C THR A 165 -5.35 -12.15 8.94
N PHE A 166 -6.32 -11.99 9.86
CA PHE A 166 -6.07 -11.99 11.30
C PHE A 166 -5.42 -13.27 11.83
N SER A 167 -5.58 -14.39 11.12
CA SER A 167 -4.91 -15.67 11.42
C SER A 167 -3.53 -15.78 10.79
N LEU A 168 -2.99 -14.68 10.26
CA LEU A 168 -1.71 -14.61 9.55
C LEU A 168 -1.61 -15.54 8.33
N THR A 169 -2.74 -15.80 7.68
CA THR A 169 -2.79 -16.57 6.44
C THR A 169 -2.96 -15.66 5.22
N PRO A 170 -2.44 -16.05 4.04
CA PRO A 170 -2.69 -15.31 2.80
C PRO A 170 -4.16 -15.37 2.39
N ILE A 171 -4.68 -14.27 1.83
CA ILE A 171 -6.00 -14.25 1.22
C ILE A 171 -5.90 -14.94 -0.15
N GLN A 172 -6.85 -15.80 -0.50
CA GLN A 172 -6.81 -16.60 -1.73
C GLN A 172 -7.59 -15.96 -2.89
N ASN A 173 -8.75 -15.37 -2.58
CA ASN A 173 -9.69 -14.88 -3.59
C ASN A 173 -9.46 -13.39 -3.92
N TYR A 174 -8.38 -13.13 -4.64
CA TYR A 174 -8.07 -11.81 -5.17
C TYR A 174 -7.51 -11.90 -6.58
N ARG A 175 -7.63 -10.79 -7.32
CA ARG A 175 -7.02 -10.60 -8.63
C ARG A 175 -5.94 -9.54 -8.51
N TYR A 176 -4.81 -9.78 -9.18
CA TYR A 176 -3.69 -8.86 -9.27
C TYR A 176 -3.27 -8.74 -10.74
N CYS A 177 -3.23 -7.50 -11.22
CA CYS A 177 -3.06 -7.15 -12.62
C CYS A 177 -2.02 -6.05 -12.75
N ARG A 178 -1.04 -6.23 -13.63
CA ARG A 178 -0.02 -5.22 -13.95
C ARG A 178 0.01 -4.99 -15.45
N THR A 179 -0.19 -3.75 -15.86
CA THR A 179 -0.10 -3.31 -17.24
C THR A 179 1.05 -2.33 -17.37
N SER A 180 2.08 -2.68 -18.15
CA SER A 180 3.22 -1.80 -18.40
C SER A 180 2.83 -0.66 -19.33
N GLY A 181 3.02 0.58 -18.89
CA GLY A 181 2.96 1.78 -19.71
C GLY A 181 4.36 2.25 -20.14
N ILE A 182 4.45 3.44 -20.74
CA ILE A 182 5.71 4.01 -21.23
C ILE A 182 6.64 4.37 -20.05
N ASN A 183 6.12 5.07 -19.04
CA ASN A 183 6.91 5.56 -17.91
C ASN A 183 6.68 4.75 -16.63
N GLU A 184 5.43 4.34 -16.39
CA GLU A 184 4.99 3.64 -15.19
C GLU A 184 4.16 2.41 -15.56
N ALA A 185 4.12 1.43 -14.66
CA ALA A 185 3.20 0.30 -14.71
C ALA A 185 1.96 0.62 -13.90
N GLN A 186 0.79 0.59 -14.54
CA GLN A 186 -0.47 0.62 -13.81
C GLN A 186 -0.67 -0.75 -13.16
N VAL A 187 -0.95 -0.76 -11.86
CA VAL A 187 -1.25 -1.99 -11.11
C VAL A 187 -2.64 -1.87 -10.53
N ASN A 188 -3.46 -2.89 -10.74
CA ASN A 188 -4.77 -3.06 -10.15
C ASN A 188 -4.77 -4.33 -9.29
N MET A 189 -5.32 -4.24 -8.09
CA MET A 189 -5.54 -5.38 -7.21
C MET A 189 -6.94 -5.30 -6.63
N ASN A 190 -7.69 -6.39 -6.67
CA ASN A 190 -9.04 -6.43 -6.13
C ASN A 190 -9.42 -7.75 -5.48
N LEU A 191 -10.34 -7.70 -4.51
CA LEU A 191 -11.01 -8.89 -3.99
C LEU A 191 -12.00 -9.43 -5.03
N THR A 192 -12.00 -10.74 -5.23
CA THR A 192 -12.96 -11.41 -6.14
C THR A 192 -14.12 -12.06 -5.41
N SER A 193 -14.04 -12.17 -4.08
CA SER A 193 -15.14 -12.59 -3.21
C SER A 193 -15.14 -11.76 -1.93
N PRO A 194 -16.30 -11.57 -1.26
CA PRO A 194 -16.33 -10.95 0.05
C PRO A 194 -15.41 -11.67 1.04
N HIS A 195 -14.75 -10.91 1.93
CA HIS A 195 -13.79 -11.45 2.88
C HIS A 195 -13.89 -10.68 4.20
N ASP A 196 -13.90 -11.39 5.32
CA ASP A 196 -13.82 -10.81 6.66
C ASP A 196 -12.38 -10.91 7.20
N SER A 197 -12.10 -10.38 8.38
CA SER A 197 -10.82 -10.67 9.04
C SER A 197 -9.56 -10.25 8.25
N ILE A 198 -9.66 -9.24 7.38
CA ILE A 198 -8.52 -8.71 6.63
C ILE A 198 -7.62 -7.96 7.60
N PHE A 199 -6.35 -8.35 7.67
CA PHE A 199 -5.31 -7.66 8.43
C PHE A 199 -4.54 -6.67 7.55
N ALA A 200 -4.17 -7.12 6.35
CA ALA A 200 -3.53 -6.30 5.33
C ALA A 200 -3.95 -6.77 3.94
N PHE A 201 -4.23 -5.83 3.05
CA PHE A 201 -4.50 -6.09 1.64
C PHE A 201 -3.94 -4.93 0.81
N GLY A 202 -2.91 -5.20 0.00
CA GLY A 202 -2.20 -4.13 -0.68
C GLY A 202 -1.22 -4.59 -1.75
N ILE A 203 -0.68 -3.59 -2.45
CA ILE A 203 0.34 -3.74 -3.48
C ILE A 203 1.67 -3.29 -2.88
N PHE A 204 2.62 -4.20 -2.80
CA PHE A 204 4.00 -3.92 -2.41
C PHE A 204 4.88 -3.75 -3.66
N GLY A 205 5.39 -2.55 -3.86
CA GLY A 205 6.26 -2.19 -4.96
C GLY A 205 7.69 -1.89 -4.51
N ARG A 206 8.66 -2.32 -5.32
CA ARG A 206 10.08 -2.00 -5.22
C ARG A 206 10.48 -1.03 -6.32
N SER A 207 11.36 -0.10 -5.97
CA SER A 207 12.04 0.81 -6.89
C SER A 207 13.54 0.69 -6.68
N PHE A 208 14.19 -0.17 -7.47
CA PHE A 208 15.60 -0.54 -7.28
C PHE A 208 16.56 0.63 -7.42
N LYS A 209 16.21 1.63 -8.24
CA LYS A 209 17.01 2.86 -8.39
C LYS A 209 17.17 3.67 -7.09
N ARG A 210 16.31 3.43 -6.09
CA ARG A 210 16.36 4.13 -4.80
C ARG A 210 17.03 3.30 -3.70
N ASP A 211 17.38 2.04 -3.94
CA ASP A 211 18.05 1.23 -2.92
C ASP A 211 19.35 1.93 -2.47
N GLY A 212 19.66 1.86 -1.16
CA GLY A 212 20.81 2.58 -0.57
C GLY A 212 20.57 4.05 -0.21
N GLY A 213 19.42 4.65 -0.56
CA GLY A 213 19.06 6.02 -0.16
C GLY A 213 18.67 6.16 1.32
N SER A 214 18.63 7.39 1.83
CA SER A 214 18.24 7.73 3.21
C SER A 214 16.82 7.26 3.53
N VAL A 215 16.58 6.75 4.75
CA VAL A 215 15.25 6.33 5.21
C VAL A 215 14.30 7.54 5.24
N GLY A 216 13.07 7.35 4.77
CA GLY A 216 12.03 8.37 4.76
C GLY A 216 11.30 8.45 3.42
N ARG A 217 10.49 9.50 3.28
CA ARG A 217 9.71 9.78 2.06
C ARG A 217 10.62 10.27 0.93
N SER A 218 10.26 9.94 -0.29
CA SER A 218 10.84 10.55 -1.49
C SER A 218 10.22 11.93 -1.69
N ILE A 219 11.04 12.98 -1.68
CA ILE A 219 10.60 14.33 -1.99
C ILE A 219 10.82 14.56 -3.49
N ALA A 220 9.78 14.93 -4.22
CA ALA A 220 9.88 15.45 -5.56
C ALA A 220 10.68 16.76 -5.47
N THR A 221 11.89 16.76 -6.03
CA THR A 221 12.63 17.99 -6.26
C THR A 221 11.87 18.78 -7.31
N PHE A 222 10.95 19.64 -6.89
CA PHE A 222 10.55 20.75 -7.75
C PHE A 222 11.82 21.56 -7.97
N ASN A 223 12.22 21.74 -9.23
CA ASN A 223 13.19 22.75 -9.59
C ASN A 223 12.57 24.09 -9.19
N THR A 224 12.79 24.50 -7.94
CA THR A 224 12.56 25.87 -7.48
C THR A 224 13.62 26.71 -8.17
N ILE A 225 13.40 27.00 -9.45
CA ILE A 225 14.06 28.14 -10.08
C ILE A 225 13.58 29.33 -9.25
N CYS A 226 14.49 29.85 -8.42
CA CYS A 226 14.32 31.01 -7.56
C CYS A 226 13.46 32.08 -8.22
N THR A 227 12.18 32.15 -7.87
CA THR A 227 11.35 33.34 -8.11
C THR A 227 11.89 34.56 -7.36
N VAL A 228 12.83 34.36 -6.42
CA VAL A 228 13.66 35.40 -5.80
C VAL A 228 14.43 36.21 -6.84
N SER A 229 14.84 35.60 -7.96
CA SER A 229 15.56 36.30 -9.04
C SER A 229 14.67 37.33 -9.75
N VAL A 230 13.38 37.03 -9.92
CA VAL A 230 12.43 37.96 -10.58
C VAL A 230 12.09 39.12 -9.65
N PHE A 231 11.96 38.88 -8.34
CA PHE A 231 11.70 39.94 -7.36
C PHE A 231 12.88 40.92 -7.23
N PHE A 232 14.12 40.43 -7.26
CA PHE A 232 15.29 41.32 -7.24
C PHE A 232 15.43 42.16 -8.52
N LEU A 233 15.14 41.57 -9.69
CA LEU A 233 15.16 42.31 -10.96
C LEU A 233 14.06 43.39 -11.02
N THR A 234 12.84 43.11 -10.55
CA THR A 234 11.77 44.12 -10.53
C THR A 234 12.08 45.25 -9.54
N VAL A 235 12.60 44.95 -8.36
CA VAL A 235 13.00 45.97 -7.37
C VAL A 235 14.13 46.86 -7.90
N LEU A 236 15.12 46.29 -8.62
CA LEU A 236 16.19 47.06 -9.26
C LEU A 236 15.65 48.00 -10.35
N THR A 237 14.71 47.55 -11.19
CA THR A 237 14.11 48.42 -12.22
C THR A 237 13.29 49.56 -11.62
N VAL A 238 12.56 49.32 -10.52
CA VAL A 238 11.80 50.36 -9.82
C VAL A 238 12.71 51.36 -9.10
N LEU A 239 13.83 50.90 -8.53
CA LEU A 239 14.83 51.77 -7.92
C LEU A 239 15.55 52.64 -8.96
N GLN A 240 15.84 52.13 -10.17
CA GLN A 240 16.42 52.94 -11.24
C GLN A 240 15.47 54.02 -11.75
N GLN A 241 14.16 53.73 -11.88
CA GLN A 241 13.19 54.74 -12.30
C GLN A 241 13.05 55.90 -11.32
N LYS A 242 13.25 55.66 -10.02
CA LYS A 242 13.13 56.68 -8.97
C LYS A 242 14.37 57.59 -8.82
N ILE A 243 15.49 57.22 -9.43
CA ILE A 243 16.74 58.01 -9.41
C ILE A 243 16.82 58.97 -10.61
N ILE A 244 16.00 58.75 -11.64
CA ILE A 244 16.02 59.51 -12.91
C ILE A 244 14.85 60.54 -12.96
N SER A 245 13.99 60.59 -11.94
CA SER A 245 12.96 61.63 -11.75
C SER A 245 13.34 62.61 -10.64
#